data_AF-A0A976IN78-F1
#
_entry.id   AF-A0A976IN78-F1
#
_cell.length_a   1.000
_cell.length_b   1.000
_cell.length_c   1.000
_cell.angle_alpha   90.00
_cell.angle_beta   90.00
_cell.angle_gamma   90.00
#
_symmetry.space_group_name_H-M   'P 1'
#
loop_
_entity.id
_entity.type
_entity.pdbx_description
1 polymer ?
#
loop_
_entity_poly.entity_id
_entity_poly.type
_entity_poly.pdbx_seq_one_letter_code
_entity_poly.pdbx_strand_id
1 'polypeptide(L)'
;MTEATDSWIRSRYGKLLHSPKFRVAAAAIASALTWFCWAYWANREVPEQALMSGLFQGGVNLLTTAFGSALLESLFLRLGCSLGGRVCAVAIVSTGSLCMMLAAHWLASTPNVLLTVLPVYAVVVLYCSSYIAGLQKIKTKYESIEVAVQ
;
A
#
# COMPACT_ATOMS: atom_id res chain seq x y z
N MET A 1 30.50 11.93 -29.31
CA MET A 1 29.37 12.85 -28.99
C MET A 1 28.22 12.14 -28.27
N THR A 2 28.47 10.97 -27.65
CA THR A 2 27.48 10.05 -27.07
C THR A 2 27.58 9.94 -25.54
N GLU A 3 28.74 10.20 -24.94
CA GLU A 3 28.93 10.08 -23.48
C GLU A 3 28.32 11.24 -22.66
N ALA A 4 28.31 12.46 -23.22
CA ALA A 4 27.79 13.64 -22.51
C ALA A 4 26.26 13.57 -22.31
N THR A 5 25.54 12.97 -23.27
CA THR A 5 24.08 12.76 -23.22
C THR A 5 23.71 11.70 -22.19
N ASP A 6 24.51 10.63 -22.10
CA ASP A 6 24.31 9.53 -21.15
C ASP A 6 24.56 9.96 -19.69
N SER A 7 25.56 10.81 -19.46
CA SER A 7 25.87 11.35 -18.13
C SER A 7 24.79 12.34 -17.65
N TRP A 8 24.23 13.14 -18.54
CA TRP A 8 23.19 14.11 -18.22
C TRP A 8 21.86 13.44 -17.88
N ILE A 9 21.50 12.37 -18.62
CA ILE A 9 20.35 11.51 -18.32
C ILE A 9 20.55 10.86 -16.94
N ARG A 10 21.69 10.18 -16.69
CA ARG A 10 21.94 9.56 -15.38
C ARG A 10 21.91 10.56 -14.21
N SER A 11 22.43 11.78 -14.40
CA SER A 11 22.43 12.84 -13.38
C SER A 11 21.03 13.37 -13.07
N ARG A 12 20.20 13.59 -14.09
CA ARG A 12 18.83 14.14 -13.93
C ARG A 12 17.84 13.09 -13.43
N TYR A 13 17.93 11.85 -13.91
CA TYR A 13 17.15 10.72 -13.39
C TYR A 13 17.64 10.27 -12.00
N GLY A 14 18.94 10.37 -11.72
CA GLY A 14 19.51 10.05 -10.41
C GLY A 14 18.92 10.92 -9.30
N LYS A 15 18.78 12.24 -9.50
CA LYS A 15 18.17 13.13 -8.49
C LYS A 15 16.66 12.91 -8.33
N LEU A 16 15.94 12.58 -9.41
CA LEU A 16 14.50 12.27 -9.37
C LEU A 16 14.21 10.93 -8.66
N LEU A 17 15.00 9.89 -8.93
CA LEU A 17 14.88 8.58 -8.29
C LEU A 17 15.24 8.58 -6.79
N HIS A 18 16.08 9.51 -6.35
CA HIS A 18 16.44 9.65 -4.93
C HIS A 18 15.40 10.41 -4.09
N SER A 19 14.39 11.04 -4.70
CA SER A 19 13.36 11.75 -3.94
C SER A 19 12.37 10.77 -3.29
N PRO A 20 12.22 10.78 -1.95
CA PRO A 20 11.27 9.89 -1.25
C PRO A 20 9.84 10.04 -1.76
N LYS A 21 9.43 11.27 -2.07
CA LYS A 21 8.09 11.60 -2.60
C LYS A 21 7.87 10.98 -3.98
N PHE A 22 8.88 11.01 -4.85
CA PHE A 22 8.78 10.41 -6.18
C PHE A 22 8.68 8.89 -6.11
N ARG A 23 9.48 8.25 -5.25
CA ARG A 23 9.42 6.78 -5.04
C ARG A 23 8.07 6.33 -4.52
N VAL A 24 7.49 7.07 -3.56
CA VAL A 24 6.16 6.77 -3.01
C VAL A 24 5.07 6.99 -4.07
N ALA A 25 5.12 8.09 -4.82
CA ALA A 25 4.17 8.35 -5.90
C ALA A 25 4.25 7.29 -7.00
N ALA A 26 5.45 6.92 -7.44
CA ALA A 26 5.66 5.88 -8.44
C ALA A 26 5.14 4.52 -7.96
N ALA A 27 5.40 4.15 -6.70
CA ALA A 27 4.89 2.92 -6.10
C ALA A 27 3.36 2.92 -6.00
N ALA A 28 2.76 4.05 -5.60
CA ALA A 28 1.31 4.20 -5.53
C ALA A 28 0.65 4.08 -6.91
N ILE A 29 1.21 4.72 -7.93
CA ILE A 29 0.72 4.64 -9.32
C ILE A 29 0.87 3.23 -9.85
N ALA A 30 2.04 2.61 -9.69
CA ALA A 30 2.27 1.24 -10.14
C ALA A 30 1.28 0.27 -9.47
N SER A 31 1.06 0.41 -8.17
CA SER A 31 0.10 -0.41 -7.44
C SER A 31 -1.34 -0.17 -7.93
N ALA A 32 -1.75 1.09 -8.12
CA ALA A 32 -3.06 1.43 -8.66
C ALA A 32 -3.29 0.82 -10.06
N LEU A 33 -2.31 0.88 -10.95
CA LEU A 33 -2.39 0.30 -12.29
C LEU A 33 -2.44 -1.24 -12.24
N THR A 34 -1.62 -1.88 -11.40
CA THR A 34 -1.63 -3.34 -11.23
C THR A 34 -3.02 -3.81 -10.82
N TRP A 35 -3.61 -3.18 -9.80
CA TRP A 35 -4.90 -3.60 -9.28
C TRP A 35 -6.08 -3.17 -10.15
N PHE A 36 -5.96 -2.06 -10.88
CA PHE A 36 -6.88 -1.70 -11.95
C PHE A 36 -6.94 -2.81 -13.02
N CYS A 37 -5.78 -3.22 -13.53
CA CYS A 37 -5.68 -4.25 -14.57
C CYS A 37 -6.23 -5.59 -14.07
N TRP A 38 -5.95 -5.95 -12.81
CA TRP A 38 -6.47 -7.18 -12.21
C TRP A 38 -8.00 -7.16 -12.12
N ALA A 39 -8.57 -6.10 -11.55
CA ALA A 39 -10.02 -5.96 -11.40
C ALA A 39 -10.74 -5.90 -12.75
N TYR A 40 -10.15 -5.23 -13.75
CA TYR A 40 -10.66 -5.24 -15.11
C TYR A 40 -10.67 -6.66 -15.69
N TRP A 41 -9.54 -7.38 -15.58
CA TRP A 41 -9.42 -8.74 -16.09
C TRP A 41 -10.39 -9.72 -15.41
N ALA A 42 -10.56 -9.60 -14.09
CA ALA A 42 -11.47 -10.41 -13.29
C ALA A 42 -12.95 -10.22 -13.65
N ASN A 43 -13.32 -9.06 -14.22
CA ASN A 43 -14.69 -8.70 -14.56
C ASN A 43 -14.90 -8.48 -16.07
N ARG A 44 -13.96 -8.94 -16.91
CA ARG A 44 -13.91 -8.70 -18.36
C ARG A 44 -15.15 -9.14 -19.13
N GLU A 45 -15.97 -10.01 -18.54
CA GLU A 45 -17.21 -10.53 -19.14
C GLU A 45 -18.27 -9.44 -19.31
N VAL A 46 -18.20 -8.36 -18.52
CA VAL A 46 -19.08 -7.21 -18.62
C VAL A 46 -18.23 -5.93 -18.72
N PRO A 47 -17.92 -5.43 -19.94
CA PRO A 47 -16.93 -4.36 -20.14
C PRO A 47 -17.18 -3.07 -19.37
N GLU A 48 -18.44 -2.62 -19.23
CA GLU A 48 -18.77 -1.41 -18.46
C GLU A 48 -18.41 -1.58 -16.97
N GLN A 49 -18.75 -2.73 -16.40
CA GLN A 49 -18.51 -3.04 -15.00
C GLN A 49 -17.04 -3.39 -14.76
N ALA A 50 -16.33 -3.93 -15.76
CA ALA A 50 -14.89 -4.16 -15.72
C ALA A 50 -14.10 -2.86 -15.55
N LEU A 51 -14.46 -1.82 -16.33
CA LEU A 51 -13.83 -0.51 -16.24
C LEU A 51 -14.11 0.14 -14.89
N MET A 52 -15.36 0.12 -14.44
CA MET A 52 -15.75 0.66 -13.13
C MET A 52 -15.08 -0.08 -11.99
N SER A 53 -15.06 -1.41 -12.02
CA SER A 53 -14.34 -2.26 -11.05
C SER A 53 -12.85 -1.90 -10.99
N GLY A 54 -12.20 -1.73 -12.15
CA GLY A 54 -10.82 -1.26 -12.26
C GLY A 54 -10.59 0.08 -11.57
N LEU A 55 -11.40 1.09 -11.91
CA LEU A 55 -11.27 2.45 -11.37
C LEU A 55 -11.46 2.48 -9.85
N PHE A 56 -12.48 1.78 -9.35
CA PHE A 56 -12.76 1.68 -7.93
C PHE A 56 -11.65 0.94 -7.19
N GLN A 57 -11.17 -0.18 -7.73
CA GLN A 57 -10.09 -0.94 -7.11
C GLN A 57 -8.77 -0.16 -7.06
N GLY A 58 -8.41 0.52 -8.15
CA GLY A 58 -7.22 1.37 -8.22
C GLY A 58 -7.30 2.57 -7.27
N GLY A 59 -8.46 3.24 -7.23
CA GLY A 59 -8.71 4.37 -6.33
C GLY A 59 -8.69 3.98 -4.85
N VAL A 60 -9.38 2.89 -4.51
CA VAL A 60 -9.36 2.32 -3.15
C VAL A 60 -7.94 2.00 -2.72
N ASN A 61 -7.16 1.36 -3.57
CA ASN A 61 -5.81 0.95 -3.21
C ASN A 61 -4.86 2.15 -3.02
N LEU A 62 -5.05 3.23 -3.77
CA LEU A 62 -4.33 4.49 -3.55
C LEU A 62 -4.68 5.09 -2.17
N LEU A 63 -5.96 5.12 -1.83
CA LEU A 63 -6.45 5.62 -0.53
C LEU A 63 -5.97 4.75 0.63
N THR A 64 -6.13 3.43 0.57
CA THR A 64 -5.69 2.52 1.65
C THR A 64 -4.17 2.56 1.83
N THR A 65 -3.39 2.73 0.76
CA THR A 65 -1.93 2.85 0.87
C THR A 65 -1.54 4.16 1.56
N ALA A 66 -2.11 5.29 1.14
CA ALA A 66 -1.77 6.60 1.70
C ALA A 66 -2.25 6.77 3.14
N PHE A 67 -3.53 6.47 3.40
CA PHE A 67 -4.15 6.65 4.72
C PHE A 67 -3.84 5.48 5.66
N GLY A 68 -3.79 4.24 5.14
CA GLY A 68 -3.54 3.05 5.95
C GLY A 68 -2.16 3.07 6.58
N SER A 69 -1.13 3.56 5.88
CA SER A 69 0.22 3.70 6.45
C SER A 69 0.24 4.66 7.64
N ALA A 70 -0.35 5.85 7.49
CA ALA A 70 -0.42 6.86 8.55
C ALA A 70 -1.26 6.38 9.75
N LEU A 71 -2.38 5.71 9.47
CA LEU A 71 -3.22 5.13 10.51
C LEU A 71 -2.49 4.02 11.27
N LEU A 72 -1.78 3.14 10.56
CA LEU A 72 -1.03 2.03 11.15
C LEU A 72 0.11 2.54 12.04
N GLU A 73 0.81 3.60 11.61
CA GLU A 73 1.83 4.26 12.43
C GLU A 73 1.21 4.92 13.68
N SER A 74 0.09 5.64 13.53
CA SER A 74 -0.62 6.24 14.66
C SER A 74 -1.09 5.19 15.68
N LEU A 75 -1.62 4.07 15.21
CA LEU A 75 -2.02 2.94 16.05
C LEU A 75 -0.83 2.26 16.70
N PHE A 76 0.29 2.12 15.99
CA PHE A 76 1.53 1.58 16.56
C PHE A 76 2.08 2.47 17.68
N LEU A 77 2.08 3.79 17.52
CA LEU A 77 2.52 4.71 18.57
C LEU A 77 1.63 4.64 19.82
N ARG A 78 0.33 4.38 19.65
CA ARG A 78 -0.63 4.31 20.78
C ARG A 78 -0.69 2.94 21.45
N LEU A 79 -0.57 1.85 20.68
CA LEU A 79 -0.87 0.49 21.14
C LEU A 79 0.32 -0.49 20.97
N GLY A 80 1.36 -0.10 20.24
CA GLY A 80 2.42 -0.98 19.74
C GLY A 80 3.37 -1.55 20.78
N CYS A 81 3.28 -1.12 22.04
CA CYS A 81 4.11 -1.64 23.13
C CYS A 81 3.87 -3.14 23.41
N SER A 82 2.67 -3.66 23.10
CA SER A 82 2.32 -5.06 23.31
C SER A 82 2.17 -5.83 22.00
N LEU A 83 2.29 -7.17 22.03
CA LEU A 83 1.97 -8.01 20.88
C LEU A 83 0.49 -7.88 20.50
N GLY A 84 -0.41 -7.88 21.48
CA GLY A 84 -1.84 -7.71 21.26
C GLY A 84 -2.18 -6.40 20.56
N GLY A 85 -1.62 -5.27 21.01
CA GLY A 85 -1.85 -3.97 20.37
C GLY A 85 -1.33 -3.88 18.93
N ARG A 86 -0.23 -4.57 18.61
CA ARG A 86 0.29 -4.71 17.24
C ARG A 86 -0.64 -5.52 16.34
N VAL A 87 -1.14 -6.66 16.84
CA VAL A 87 -2.12 -7.49 16.12
C VAL A 87 -3.42 -6.71 15.91
N CYS A 88 -3.89 -5.98 16.92
CA CYS A 88 -5.06 -5.10 16.80
C CYS A 88 -4.84 -4.01 15.75
N ALA A 89 -3.67 -3.37 15.70
CA ALA A 89 -3.37 -2.34 14.71
C ALA A 89 -3.45 -2.91 13.27
N VAL A 90 -2.86 -4.09 13.04
CA VAL A 90 -2.96 -4.79 11.75
C VAL A 90 -4.42 -5.11 11.43
N ALA A 91 -5.16 -5.71 12.36
CA ALA A 91 -6.54 -6.12 12.16
C ALA A 91 -7.47 -4.94 11.84
N ILE A 92 -7.32 -3.80 12.55
CA ILE A 92 -8.13 -2.60 12.32
C ILE A 92 -7.89 -2.05 10.91
N VAL A 93 -6.62 -1.89 10.52
CA VAL A 93 -6.27 -1.29 9.23
C VAL A 93 -6.60 -2.22 8.07
N SER A 94 -6.34 -3.53 8.19
CA SER A 94 -6.68 -4.49 7.16
C SER A 94 -8.20 -4.64 7.01
N THR A 95 -8.94 -4.78 8.11
CA THR A 95 -10.40 -4.89 8.07
C THR A 95 -11.04 -3.61 7.52
N GLY A 96 -10.57 -2.44 7.93
CA GLY A 96 -11.02 -1.16 7.36
C GLY A 96 -10.79 -1.08 5.85
N SER A 97 -9.62 -1.55 5.38
CA SER A 97 -9.31 -1.63 3.95
C SER A 97 -10.26 -2.58 3.21
N LEU A 98 -10.55 -3.75 3.79
CA LEU A 98 -11.49 -4.71 3.23
C LEU A 98 -12.90 -4.12 3.12
N CYS A 99 -13.39 -3.46 4.18
CA CYS A 99 -14.69 -2.79 4.18
C CYS A 99 -14.77 -1.74 3.06
N MET A 100 -13.71 -0.95 2.88
CA MET A 100 -13.67 0.06 1.81
C MET A 100 -13.66 -0.57 0.41
N MET A 101 -12.90 -1.67 0.21
CA MET A 101 -12.92 -2.44 -1.03
C MET A 101 -14.31 -3.00 -1.34
N LEU A 102 -14.96 -3.64 -0.35
CA LEU A 102 -16.28 -4.21 -0.53
C LEU A 102 -17.34 -3.13 -0.81
N ALA A 103 -17.30 -2.01 -0.10
CA ALA A 103 -18.21 -0.88 -0.34
C ALA A 103 -18.03 -0.28 -1.75
N ALA A 104 -16.78 -0.14 -2.18
CA ALA A 104 -16.43 0.33 -3.53
C ALA A 104 -16.97 -0.60 -4.62
N HIS A 105 -16.75 -1.90 -4.49
CA HIS A 105 -17.23 -2.89 -5.46
C HIS A 105 -18.75 -3.10 -5.43
N TRP A 106 -19.38 -2.88 -4.27
CA TRP A 106 -20.83 -2.82 -4.16
C TRP A 106 -21.38 -1.64 -4.97
N LEU A 107 -20.79 -0.44 -4.83
CA LEU A 107 -21.22 0.74 -5.59
C LEU A 107 -20.96 0.59 -7.09
N ALA A 108 -19.87 -0.08 -7.47
CA ALA A 108 -19.53 -0.39 -8.86
C ALA A 108 -20.32 -1.57 -9.45
N SER A 109 -21.23 -2.20 -8.70
CA SER A 109 -22.00 -3.38 -9.12
C SER A 109 -21.11 -4.47 -9.75
N THR A 110 -19.96 -4.74 -9.12
CA THR A 110 -18.94 -5.63 -9.69
C THR A 110 -19.41 -7.10 -9.66
N PRO A 111 -19.40 -7.84 -10.79
CA PRO A 111 -19.84 -9.24 -10.83
C PRO A 111 -19.03 -10.18 -9.95
N ASN A 112 -17.70 -10.15 -10.10
CA ASN A 112 -16.79 -11.10 -9.48
C ASN A 112 -16.05 -10.43 -8.31
N VAL A 113 -16.79 -9.98 -7.28
CA VAL A 113 -16.24 -9.24 -6.13
C VAL A 113 -15.14 -10.04 -5.42
N LEU A 114 -15.37 -11.33 -5.13
CA LEU A 114 -14.41 -12.15 -4.39
C LEU A 114 -13.09 -12.33 -5.17
N LEU A 115 -13.17 -12.60 -6.48
CA LEU A 115 -11.99 -12.74 -7.35
C LEU A 115 -11.21 -11.43 -7.45
N THR A 116 -11.91 -10.30 -7.32
CA THR A 116 -11.32 -8.96 -7.38
C THR A 116 -10.62 -8.61 -6.05
N VAL A 117 -11.29 -8.84 -4.92
CA VAL A 117 -10.86 -8.33 -3.61
C VAL A 117 -9.89 -9.25 -2.87
N LEU A 118 -10.06 -10.57 -2.94
CA LEU A 118 -9.24 -11.53 -2.16
C LEU A 118 -7.72 -11.38 -2.37
N PRO A 119 -7.18 -11.34 -3.61
CA PRO A 119 -5.74 -11.23 -3.80
C PRO A 119 -5.20 -9.88 -3.32
N VAL A 120 -5.95 -8.80 -3.53
CA VAL A 120 -5.58 -7.46 -3.05
C VAL A 120 -5.55 -7.44 -1.53
N TYR A 121 -6.58 -7.99 -0.89
CA TYR A 121 -6.68 -8.03 0.57
C TYR A 121 -5.56 -8.85 1.21
N ALA A 122 -5.18 -9.98 0.61
CA ALA A 122 -4.03 -10.76 1.07
C ALA A 122 -2.73 -9.92 1.08
N VAL A 123 -2.51 -9.13 0.02
CA VAL A 123 -1.36 -8.21 -0.06
C VAL A 123 -1.45 -7.12 1.01
N VAL A 124 -2.64 -6.57 1.29
CA VAL A 124 -2.83 -5.59 2.37
C VAL A 124 -2.47 -6.17 3.73
N VAL A 125 -2.91 -7.39 4.05
CA VAL A 125 -2.58 -8.04 5.33
C VAL A 125 -1.07 -8.24 5.47
N LEU A 126 -0.40 -8.70 4.41
CA LEU A 126 1.06 -8.87 4.38
C LEU A 126 1.79 -7.52 4.53
N TYR A 127 1.30 -6.49 3.85
CA TYR A 127 1.84 -5.13 3.96
C TYR A 127 1.73 -4.60 5.39
N CYS A 128 0.54 -4.63 6.00
CA CYS A 128 0.34 -4.16 7.37
C CYS A 128 1.20 -4.92 8.38
N SER A 129 1.29 -6.24 8.23
CA SER A 129 2.10 -7.10 9.11
C SER A 129 3.60 -6.78 8.99
N SER A 130 4.11 -6.69 7.77
CA SER A 130 5.52 -6.36 7.52
C SER A 130 5.88 -4.94 7.96
N TYR A 131 4.97 -3.98 7.81
CA TYR A 131 5.16 -2.60 8.24
C TYR A 131 5.28 -2.50 9.77
N ILE A 132 4.37 -3.12 10.52
CA ILE A 132 4.42 -3.18 11.99
C ILE A 132 5.69 -3.90 12.48
N ALA A 133 6.08 -5.00 11.83
CA ALA A 133 7.33 -5.69 12.14
C ALA A 133 8.55 -4.78 11.90
N GLY A 134 8.53 -3.99 10.82
CA GLY A 134 9.54 -2.98 10.52
C GLY A 134 9.64 -1.89 11.58
N LEU A 135 8.50 -1.31 11.99
CA LEU A 135 8.45 -0.31 13.07
C LEU A 135 8.98 -0.87 14.39
N GLN A 136 8.62 -2.11 14.74
CA GLN A 136 9.14 -2.77 15.94
C GLN A 136 10.66 -2.93 15.88
N LYS A 137 11.20 -3.37 14.74
CA LYS A 137 12.65 -3.52 14.56
C LYS A 137 13.38 -2.20 14.73
N ILE A 138 12.81 -1.10 14.23
CA ILE A 138 13.36 0.25 14.38
C ILE A 138 13.33 0.67 15.86
N LYS A 139 12.20 0.51 16.54
CA LYS A 139 12.03 0.83 17.98
C LYS A 139 13.04 0.09 18.84
N THR A 140 13.15 -1.24 18.69
CA THR A 140 14.09 -2.07 19.46
C THR A 140 15.55 -1.68 19.20
N LYS A 141 15.90 -1.37 17.95
CA LYS A 141 17.26 -0.91 17.62
C LYS A 141 17.58 0.42 18.32
N TYR A 142 16.65 1.37 18.32
CA TYR A 142 16.83 2.65 18.99
C TYR A 142 17.02 2.50 20.50
N GLU A 143 16.13 1.74 21.16
CA GLU A 143 16.22 1.46 22.61
C GLU A 143 17.55 0.77 22.98
N SER A 144 18.03 -0.16 22.14
CA SER A 144 19.32 -0.83 22.38
C SER A 144 20.54 0.10 22.28
N ILE A 145 20.48 1.10 21.41
CA ILE A 145 21.56 2.09 21.26
C ILE A 145 21.54 3.07 22.42
N GLU A 146 20.35 3.52 22.85
CA GLU A 146 20.20 4.44 23.98
C GLU A 146 20.72 3.83 25.29
N VAL A 147 20.38 2.56 25.55
CA VAL A 147 20.88 1.83 26.73
C VAL A 147 22.39 1.58 26.67
N ALA A 148 22.99 1.46 25.49
CA ALA A 148 24.44 1.26 25.35
C ALA A 148 25.27 2.54 25.50
N VAL A 149 24.63 3.71 25.48
CA VAL A 149 25.27 5.04 25.62
C VAL A 149 25.16 5.56 27.06
N GLN A 150 24.23 5.01 27.86
CA GLN A 150 24.08 5.29 29.29
C GLN A 150 24.99 4.42 30.15
#